data_AF-A0AAI9UNJ3-F1
#
_entry.id   AF-A0AAI9UNJ3-F1
#
_cell.length_a   1.000
_cell.length_b   1.000
_cell.length_c   1.000
_cell.angle_alpha   90.00
_cell.angle_beta   90.00
_cell.angle_gamma   90.00
#
_symmetry.space_group_name_H-M   'P 1'
#
loop_
_entity.id
_entity.type
_entity.pdbx_description
1 polymer ?
#
loop_
_entity_poly.entity_id
_entity_poly.type
_entity_poly.pdbx_seq_one_letter_code
_entity_poly.pdbx_strand_id
1 'polypeptide(L)'
;MKLSEDTEYPVGESIVCGPSGAETPAPSKVSRFGALAGKKLQLELRRVESREWHRIRTLRDGRSSSPAEAPQTGSNSRATSASISIVKMGRQIRPARIYQTVSQELNSKILPTYPVYEPPWFQVMRDIPPSEIITRPAIVNTQNSNRKNRKPQGIYKPQQIVHEEDSLRKTFFRDHPWELARPRMILETDGKDYQRCDWSKGVRQYRTPLTGECVVQRQLWLMHNKNYPRAKAYDIARKEFYALRQEEEIEKRVAREEARHVGAYFGKNRLQIAQDLEDKEFEVWKGWASNRAVMIEQARTASYANFGEEATDEVAVGAEAEAAA
;
A
#
# COMPACT_ATOMS: atom_id res chain seq x y z
N MET A 1 -31.45 59.91 -5.94
CA MET A 1 -30.32 59.26 -6.64
C MET A 1 -30.57 57.77 -6.52
N LYS A 2 -31.04 57.09 -7.58
CA LYS A 2 -30.21 56.41 -8.60
C LYS A 2 -29.18 55.48 -7.91
N LEU A 3 -29.09 54.17 -8.10
CA LEU A 3 -29.40 53.24 -9.21
C LEU A 3 -29.09 51.82 -8.64
N SER A 4 -29.93 50.79 -8.84
CA SER A 4 -29.71 49.59 -9.70
C SER A 4 -28.53 48.69 -9.25
N GLU A 5 -28.57 47.36 -9.24
CA GLU A 5 -29.02 46.41 -10.28
C GLU A 5 -29.41 45.06 -9.68
N ASP A 6 -30.58 44.58 -10.07
CA ASP A 6 -30.98 43.19 -10.14
C ASP A 6 -30.32 42.52 -11.35
N THR A 7 -30.01 41.22 -11.27
CA THR A 7 -29.82 40.39 -12.47
C THR A 7 -30.45 39.01 -12.28
N GLU A 8 -31.30 38.71 -13.24
CA GLU A 8 -32.19 37.58 -13.48
C GLU A 8 -31.47 36.23 -13.65
N TYR A 9 -32.17 35.13 -13.34
CA TYR A 9 -32.10 33.89 -14.14
C TYR A 9 -33.48 33.23 -14.25
N PRO A 10 -33.79 32.57 -15.38
CA PRO A 10 -35.15 32.48 -15.93
C PRO A 10 -35.96 31.23 -15.57
N VAL A 11 -37.26 31.38 -15.78
CA VAL A 11 -38.34 30.37 -15.74
C VAL A 11 -38.39 29.55 -17.05
N GLY A 12 -38.73 28.26 -16.90
CA GLY A 12 -39.05 27.30 -17.98
C GLY A 12 -38.37 25.96 -17.68
N GLU A 13 -38.99 24.77 -17.69
CA GLU A 13 -40.08 24.31 -18.54
C GLU A 13 -40.53 22.90 -18.08
N SER A 14 -41.81 22.59 -18.34
CA SER A 14 -42.37 21.24 -18.55
C SER A 14 -42.42 20.24 -17.39
N ILE A 15 -43.59 20.23 -16.75
CA ILE A 15 -44.23 19.04 -16.17
C ILE A 15 -44.60 18.10 -17.33
N VAL A 16 -44.13 16.84 -17.28
CA VAL A 16 -44.72 15.74 -18.06
C VAL A 16 -44.95 14.56 -17.12
N CYS A 17 -46.22 14.35 -16.76
CA CYS A 17 -46.73 13.08 -16.27
C CYS A 17 -46.85 12.12 -17.45
N GLY A 18 -46.22 10.95 -17.36
CA GLY A 18 -46.45 9.81 -18.24
C GLY A 18 -46.74 8.57 -17.40
N PRO A 19 -47.85 7.83 -17.64
CA PRO A 19 -48.12 6.58 -16.97
C PRO A 19 -47.46 5.43 -17.74
N SER A 20 -46.84 4.49 -17.04
CA SER A 20 -46.55 3.17 -17.62
C SER A 20 -46.39 2.14 -16.52
N GLY A 21 -47.44 1.33 -16.36
CA GLY A 21 -47.30 0.03 -15.73
C GLY A 21 -46.65 -0.94 -16.71
N ALA A 22 -45.70 -1.73 -16.23
CA ALA A 22 -45.31 -2.97 -16.87
C ALA A 22 -44.77 -3.92 -15.80
N GLU A 23 -45.28 -5.14 -15.86
CA GLU A 23 -45.14 -6.24 -14.93
C GLU A 23 -43.71 -6.75 -14.78
N THR A 24 -43.41 -7.26 -13.59
CA THR A 24 -42.22 -8.04 -13.28
C THR A 24 -42.48 -9.52 -13.54
N PRO A 25 -41.65 -10.24 -14.32
CA PRO A 25 -41.61 -11.70 -14.28
C PRO A 25 -40.51 -12.20 -13.34
N ALA A 26 -40.85 -13.23 -12.56
CA ALA A 26 -40.00 -13.93 -11.61
C ALA A 26 -38.82 -14.70 -12.27
N PRO A 27 -37.69 -14.91 -11.56
CA PRO A 27 -36.53 -15.63 -12.12
C PRO A 27 -36.71 -17.16 -12.08
N SER A 28 -36.50 -17.81 -13.23
CA SER A 28 -36.47 -19.27 -13.37
C SER A 28 -35.03 -19.83 -13.40
N LYS A 29 -34.84 -20.85 -12.54
CA LYS A 29 -33.88 -21.98 -12.53
C LYS A 29 -32.53 -21.84 -13.27
N VAL A 30 -31.49 -21.76 -12.45
CA VAL A 30 -30.06 -21.96 -12.74
C VAL A 30 -29.78 -23.36 -13.32
N SER A 31 -29.11 -23.41 -14.48
CA SER A 31 -28.51 -24.64 -15.03
C SER A 31 -27.06 -24.80 -14.56
N ARG A 32 -26.82 -25.87 -13.80
CA ARG A 32 -25.50 -26.34 -13.35
C ARG A 32 -24.78 -27.06 -14.49
N PHE A 33 -24.06 -26.37 -15.36
CA PHE A 33 -23.08 -27.06 -16.25
C PHE A 33 -21.80 -26.26 -16.58
N GLY A 34 -21.59 -25.05 -16.03
CA GLY A 34 -20.41 -24.21 -16.32
C GLY A 34 -19.25 -24.27 -15.31
N ALA A 35 -19.40 -24.96 -14.17
CA ALA A 35 -18.51 -24.78 -13.01
C ALA A 35 -17.13 -25.48 -13.08
N LEU A 36 -16.91 -26.36 -14.06
CA LEU A 36 -15.65 -27.12 -14.19
C LEU A 36 -14.65 -26.49 -15.17
N ALA A 37 -15.12 -25.73 -16.18
CA ALA A 37 -14.25 -25.05 -17.14
C ALA A 37 -13.57 -23.79 -16.55
N GLY A 38 -14.27 -23.07 -15.66
CA GLY A 38 -13.75 -21.84 -15.04
C GLY A 38 -12.55 -22.06 -14.10
N LYS A 39 -12.48 -23.21 -13.41
CA LYS A 39 -11.39 -23.50 -12.47
C LYS A 39 -10.05 -23.78 -13.14
N LYS A 40 -10.06 -24.31 -14.36
CA LYS A 40 -8.84 -24.62 -15.12
C LYS A 40 -8.20 -23.35 -15.71
N LEU A 41 -9.03 -22.39 -16.14
CA LEU A 41 -8.60 -21.07 -16.61
C LEU A 41 -8.05 -20.19 -15.48
N GLN A 42 -8.64 -20.25 -14.27
CA GLN A 42 -8.15 -19.48 -13.11
C GLN A 42 -6.77 -19.95 -12.60
N LEU A 43 -6.44 -21.23 -12.79
CA LEU A 43 -5.15 -21.81 -12.42
C LEU A 43 -4.05 -21.50 -13.43
N GLU A 44 -4.39 -21.44 -14.73
CA GLU A 44 -3.50 -20.99 -15.80
C GLU A 44 -3.19 -19.48 -15.68
N LEU A 45 -4.20 -18.64 -15.38
CA LEU A 45 -3.99 -17.20 -15.19
C LEU A 45 -3.01 -16.89 -14.04
N ARG A 46 -3.14 -17.58 -12.90
CA ARG A 46 -2.19 -17.47 -11.78
C ARG A 46 -0.78 -17.96 -12.13
N ARG A 47 -0.65 -18.90 -13.08
CA ARG A 47 0.64 -19.43 -13.54
C ARG A 47 1.35 -18.47 -14.50
N VAL A 48 0.59 -17.77 -15.33
CA VAL A 48 1.07 -16.74 -16.25
C VAL A 48 1.48 -15.48 -15.48
N GLU A 49 0.67 -15.02 -14.53
CA GLU A 49 1.01 -13.89 -13.64
C GLU A 49 2.29 -14.17 -12.85
N SER A 50 2.46 -15.37 -12.29
CA SER A 50 3.68 -15.72 -11.55
C SER A 50 4.94 -15.75 -12.42
N ARG A 51 4.81 -16.01 -13.73
CA ARG A 51 5.92 -15.99 -14.70
C ARG A 51 6.26 -14.57 -15.15
N GLU A 52 5.27 -13.69 -15.29
CA GLU A 52 5.48 -12.27 -15.57
C GLU A 52 6.13 -11.54 -14.38
N TRP A 53 5.67 -11.81 -13.16
CA TRP A 53 6.29 -11.25 -11.95
C TRP A 53 7.73 -11.72 -11.73
N HIS A 54 8.08 -12.94 -12.14
CA HIS A 54 9.47 -13.40 -12.16
C HIS A 54 10.29 -12.72 -13.27
N ARG A 55 9.72 -12.54 -14.47
CA ARG A 55 10.39 -11.86 -15.59
C ARG A 55 10.67 -10.38 -15.31
N ILE A 56 9.74 -9.69 -14.65
CA ILE A 56 9.89 -8.29 -14.20
C ILE A 56 10.95 -8.17 -13.08
N ARG A 57 11.02 -9.16 -12.17
CA ARG A 57 12.06 -9.20 -11.13
C ARG A 57 13.45 -9.45 -11.72
N THR A 58 13.59 -10.36 -12.70
CA THR A 58 14.88 -10.61 -13.37
C THR A 58 15.35 -9.46 -14.26
N LEU A 59 14.43 -8.66 -14.81
CA LEU A 59 14.76 -7.46 -15.59
C LEU A 59 15.26 -6.29 -14.74
N ARG A 60 14.97 -6.28 -13.43
CA ARG A 60 15.45 -5.27 -12.48
C ARG A 60 16.83 -5.60 -11.91
N ASP A 61 17.18 -6.88 -11.83
CA ASP A 61 18.45 -7.37 -11.27
C ASP A 61 19.53 -7.67 -12.35
N GLY A 62 19.19 -7.56 -13.64
CA GLY A 62 20.03 -7.94 -14.79
C GLY A 62 20.86 -6.82 -15.42
N ARG A 63 21.33 -5.82 -14.66
CA ARG A 63 22.24 -4.78 -15.18
C ARG A 63 23.62 -4.81 -14.53
N SER A 64 24.34 -5.92 -14.68
CA SER A 64 25.82 -5.94 -14.74
C SER A 64 26.34 -7.37 -14.91
N SER A 65 26.50 -7.84 -16.15
CA SER A 65 27.52 -8.83 -16.52
C SER A 65 27.31 -9.27 -17.97
N SER A 66 28.04 -8.63 -18.90
CA SER A 66 28.29 -9.18 -20.22
C SER A 66 29.59 -10.00 -20.14
N PRO A 67 29.63 -11.27 -20.61
CA PRO A 67 30.89 -12.00 -20.74
C PRO A 67 31.52 -11.63 -22.09
N ALA A 68 32.65 -10.92 -22.05
CA ALA A 68 33.48 -10.71 -23.23
C ALA A 68 34.46 -11.88 -23.36
N GLU A 69 34.33 -12.61 -24.46
CA GLU A 69 35.17 -13.71 -24.91
C GLU A 69 36.25 -13.16 -25.85
N ALA A 70 37.53 -13.33 -25.50
CA ALA A 70 38.69 -13.14 -26.38
C ALA A 70 39.95 -13.80 -25.75
N PRO A 71 41.03 -14.05 -26.51
CA PRO A 71 41.56 -15.39 -26.75
C PRO A 71 42.76 -15.76 -25.87
N GLN A 72 42.98 -17.08 -25.75
CA GLN A 72 44.14 -17.64 -25.06
C GLN A 72 45.41 -17.49 -25.89
N THR A 73 46.40 -16.77 -25.36
CA THR A 73 47.81 -16.92 -25.73
C THR A 73 48.62 -17.12 -24.45
N GLY A 74 49.31 -18.25 -24.38
CA GLY A 74 50.12 -18.64 -23.24
C GLY A 74 51.44 -17.87 -23.17
N SER A 75 51.83 -17.48 -21.96
CA SER A 75 53.25 -17.37 -21.58
C SER A 75 53.38 -17.42 -20.05
N ASN A 76 54.16 -18.40 -19.60
CA ASN A 76 54.59 -18.56 -18.21
C ASN A 76 55.48 -17.38 -17.82
N SER A 77 55.12 -16.61 -16.79
CA SER A 77 56.11 -15.94 -15.97
C SER A 77 55.65 -15.81 -14.52
N ARG A 78 56.56 -16.21 -13.64
CA ARG A 78 56.47 -16.36 -12.19
C ARG A 78 56.48 -14.95 -11.58
N ALA A 79 55.35 -14.51 -11.03
CA ALA A 79 55.26 -13.24 -10.31
C ALA A 79 54.74 -13.45 -8.88
N THR A 80 55.44 -12.80 -7.98
CA THR A 80 55.31 -12.79 -6.53
C THR A 80 53.92 -12.38 -6.03
N SER A 81 53.54 -12.93 -4.88
CA SER A 81 52.29 -12.63 -4.17
C SER A 81 52.20 -11.16 -3.79
N ALA A 82 51.57 -10.35 -4.63
CA ALA A 82 51.11 -9.02 -4.28
C ALA A 82 49.70 -9.13 -3.71
N SER A 83 49.56 -8.88 -2.41
CA SER A 83 48.28 -8.71 -1.73
C SER A 83 47.41 -7.69 -2.45
N ILE A 84 46.26 -8.13 -2.98
CA ILE A 84 45.24 -7.26 -3.56
C ILE A 84 44.66 -6.44 -2.40
N SER A 85 45.10 -5.18 -2.30
CA SER A 85 44.53 -4.18 -1.42
C SER A 85 43.14 -3.80 -1.94
N ILE A 86 42.10 -4.23 -1.23
CA ILE A 86 40.73 -3.74 -1.41
C ILE A 86 40.75 -2.23 -1.19
N VAL A 87 40.63 -1.45 -2.26
CA VAL A 87 40.50 0.01 -2.21
C VAL A 87 39.19 0.33 -1.49
N LYS A 88 39.29 0.78 -0.24
CA LYS A 88 38.15 1.29 0.53
C LYS A 88 37.64 2.57 -0.11
N MET A 89 36.52 2.46 -0.84
CA MET A 89 35.81 3.55 -1.51
C MET A 89 35.02 4.47 -0.53
N GLY A 90 35.59 4.79 0.64
CA GLY A 90 34.97 5.68 1.63
C GLY A 90 35.60 7.07 1.58
N ARG A 91 34.83 8.11 1.22
CA ARG A 91 35.30 9.50 1.33
C ARG A 91 35.67 9.78 2.79
N GLN A 92 36.92 10.15 3.05
CA GLN A 92 37.41 10.48 4.40
C GLN A 92 36.98 11.90 4.79
N ILE A 93 35.71 12.05 5.17
CA ILE A 93 35.19 13.31 5.71
C ILE A 93 35.36 13.28 7.24
N ARG A 94 35.97 14.31 7.82
CA ARG A 94 36.19 14.44 9.28
C ARG A 94 35.39 15.63 9.85
N PRO A 95 34.04 15.58 9.84
CA PRO A 95 33.22 16.74 10.18
C PRO A 95 33.35 17.13 11.66
N ALA A 96 33.55 16.17 12.56
CA ALA A 96 33.73 16.44 13.98
C ALA A 96 35.03 17.19 14.31
N ARG A 97 35.99 17.25 13.37
CA ARG A 97 37.28 17.95 13.57
C ARG A 97 37.35 19.32 12.92
N ILE A 98 36.24 19.82 12.36
CA ILE A 98 36.19 21.14 11.69
C ILE A 98 36.67 22.26 12.62
N TYR A 99 36.23 22.25 13.89
CA TYR A 99 36.70 23.22 14.90
C TYR A 99 38.22 23.18 15.06
N GLN A 100 38.79 21.97 15.19
CA GLN A 100 40.23 21.78 15.40
C GLN A 100 41.05 22.22 14.18
N THR A 101 40.59 21.89 12.97
CA THR A 101 41.26 22.29 11.73
C THR A 101 41.20 23.80 11.55
N VAL A 102 40.03 24.42 11.73
CA VAL A 102 39.90 25.88 11.57
C VAL A 102 40.65 26.63 12.66
N SER A 103 40.68 26.12 13.90
CA SER A 103 41.50 26.68 14.97
C SER A 103 42.99 26.64 14.62
N GLN A 104 43.46 25.58 13.95
CA GLN A 104 44.84 25.48 13.48
C GLN A 104 45.13 26.47 12.35
N GLU A 105 44.21 26.63 11.39
CA GLU A 105 44.32 27.61 10.30
C GLU A 105 44.32 29.06 10.81
N LEU A 106 43.52 29.38 11.83
CA LEU A 106 43.50 30.72 12.44
C LEU A 106 44.78 31.02 13.22
N ASN A 107 45.42 30.00 13.80
CA ASN A 107 46.68 30.15 14.54
C ASN A 107 47.92 30.19 13.62
N SER A 108 47.86 29.63 12.41
CA SER A 108 48.99 29.56 11.50
C SER A 108 49.14 30.87 10.71
N LYS A 109 50.22 31.62 10.98
CA LYS A 109 50.55 32.83 10.20
C LYS A 109 51.33 32.46 8.94
N ILE A 110 50.66 31.83 7.98
CA ILE A 110 51.29 31.42 6.70
C ILE A 110 51.62 32.65 5.84
N LEU A 111 50.80 33.71 5.91
CA LEU A 111 51.02 34.98 5.24
C LEU A 111 50.91 36.13 6.25
N PRO A 112 52.03 36.80 6.62
CA PRO A 112 52.02 37.82 7.66
C PRO A 112 51.21 39.07 7.32
N THR A 113 50.90 39.29 6.04
CA THR A 113 50.19 40.49 5.55
C THR A 113 48.67 40.31 5.48
N TYR A 114 48.14 39.08 5.55
CA TYR A 114 46.72 38.80 5.35
C TYR A 114 46.03 38.39 6.67
N PRO A 115 45.06 39.17 7.19
CA PRO A 115 44.31 38.78 8.38
C PRO A 115 43.26 37.72 8.02
N VAL A 116 43.39 36.52 8.59
CA VAL A 116 42.35 35.48 8.52
C VAL A 116 41.26 35.84 9.54
N TYR A 117 40.05 36.12 9.06
CA TYR A 117 38.92 36.43 9.92
C TYR A 117 38.26 35.15 10.46
N GLU A 118 37.91 35.16 11.74
CA GLU A 118 37.23 34.05 12.39
C GLU A 118 35.84 33.84 11.77
N PRO A 119 35.49 32.62 11.33
CA PRO A 119 34.16 32.37 10.81
C PRO A 119 33.09 32.63 11.88
N PRO A 120 31.93 33.23 11.54
CA PRO A 120 30.88 33.54 12.51
C PRO A 120 30.36 32.34 13.33
N TRP A 121 30.48 31.11 12.79
CA TRP A 121 30.06 29.89 13.46
C TRP A 121 31.09 29.33 14.45
N PHE A 122 32.34 29.80 14.42
CA PHE A 122 33.44 29.24 15.23
C PHE A 122 33.22 29.46 16.73
N GLN A 123 32.76 30.66 17.13
CA GLN A 123 32.38 30.97 18.51
C GLN A 123 31.28 30.04 19.02
N VAL A 124 30.26 29.79 18.20
CA VAL A 124 29.15 28.89 18.53
C VAL A 124 29.62 27.45 18.73
N MET A 125 30.54 26.97 17.87
CA MET A 125 31.09 25.61 17.95
C MET A 125 32.04 25.42 19.15
N ARG A 126 32.65 26.49 19.64
CA ARG A 126 33.41 26.49 20.90
C ARG A 126 32.51 26.27 22.10
N ASP A 127 31.35 26.93 22.12
CA ASP A 127 30.41 26.88 23.24
C ASP A 127 29.55 25.61 23.20
N ILE A 128 29.28 25.06 22.01
CA ILE A 128 28.52 23.82 21.79
C ILE A 128 29.40 22.80 21.04
N PRO A 129 30.24 22.03 21.74
CA PRO A 129 31.05 21.01 21.10
C PRO A 129 30.18 19.88 20.52
N PRO A 130 30.57 19.27 19.39
CA PRO A 130 29.85 18.15 18.81
C PRO A 130 29.89 16.92 19.73
N SER A 131 28.79 16.16 19.79
CA SER A 131 28.71 14.90 20.55
C SER A 131 29.49 13.76 19.90
N GLU A 132 29.78 12.70 20.66
CA GLU A 132 30.40 11.48 20.13
C GLU A 132 29.41 10.72 19.21
N ILE A 133 29.85 10.34 18.00
CA ILE A 133 28.98 9.72 16.97
C ILE A 133 29.37 8.27 16.66
N ILE A 134 30.67 7.93 16.69
CA ILE A 134 31.19 6.65 16.20
C ILE A 134 31.45 5.68 17.36
N THR A 135 30.48 5.57 18.26
CA THR A 135 30.50 4.55 19.31
C THR A 135 29.27 3.67 19.21
N ARG A 136 29.46 2.37 19.43
CA ARG A 136 28.35 1.41 19.52
C ARG A 136 28.10 1.16 21.00
N PRO A 137 27.15 1.87 21.63
CA PRO A 137 26.86 1.65 23.04
C PRO A 137 26.22 0.28 23.25
N ALA A 138 26.51 -0.34 24.40
CA ALA A 138 25.77 -1.50 24.85
C ALA A 138 24.37 -1.05 25.29
N ILE A 139 23.32 -1.66 24.73
CA ILE A 139 21.93 -1.29 25.03
C ILE A 139 21.45 -1.95 26.32
N VAL A 140 20.51 -1.29 27.01
CA VAL A 140 19.77 -1.91 28.13
C VAL A 140 18.84 -2.97 27.54
N ASN A 141 19.01 -4.22 27.96
CA ASN A 141 18.17 -5.32 27.51
C ASN A 141 16.81 -5.24 28.20
N THR A 142 15.75 -4.92 27.46
CA THR A 142 14.36 -4.97 27.96
C THR A 142 13.85 -6.40 28.04
N GLN A 143 14.39 -7.29 27.20
CA GLN A 143 14.02 -8.69 27.15
C GLN A 143 15.03 -9.56 27.91
N ASN A 144 14.53 -10.60 28.58
CA ASN A 144 15.37 -11.57 29.28
C ASN A 144 16.28 -12.30 28.28
N SER A 145 17.58 -12.00 28.32
CA SER A 145 18.56 -12.70 27.51
C SER A 145 18.67 -14.16 27.95
N ASN A 146 18.93 -15.06 27.00
CA ASN A 146 19.08 -16.48 27.30
C ASN A 146 20.36 -16.70 28.12
N ARG A 147 20.21 -16.88 29.44
CA ARG A 147 21.30 -17.07 30.41
C ARG A 147 22.18 -18.29 30.10
N LYS A 148 21.71 -19.23 29.28
CA LYS A 148 22.46 -20.43 28.87
C LYS A 148 23.50 -20.13 27.79
N ASN A 149 23.42 -18.97 27.14
CA ASN A 149 24.27 -18.65 26.01
C ASN A 149 25.59 -18.02 26.49
N ARG A 150 26.69 -18.78 26.43
CA ARG A 150 28.02 -18.34 26.91
C ARG A 150 28.68 -17.27 26.02
N LYS A 151 28.26 -17.15 24.76
CA LYS A 151 28.78 -16.17 23.79
C LYS A 151 27.61 -15.50 23.05
N PRO A 152 26.90 -14.55 23.68
CA PRO A 152 25.77 -13.89 23.06
C PRO A 152 26.23 -13.04 21.87
N GLN A 153 25.58 -13.23 20.73
CA GLN A 153 25.78 -12.42 19.53
C GLN A 153 24.81 -11.24 19.53
N GLY A 154 25.19 -10.14 18.88
CA GLY A 154 24.28 -9.00 18.67
C GLY A 154 24.04 -8.12 19.90
N ILE A 155 25.00 -8.02 20.82
CA ILE A 155 24.92 -7.15 22.01
C ILE A 155 24.67 -5.68 21.64
N TYR A 156 25.19 -5.24 20.49
CA TYR A 156 25.04 -3.88 19.97
C TYR A 156 23.86 -3.72 18.99
N LYS A 157 23.03 -4.76 18.81
CA LYS A 157 21.90 -4.72 17.89
C LYS A 157 20.64 -4.27 18.66
N PRO A 158 19.86 -3.30 18.15
CA PRO A 158 18.61 -2.90 18.79
C PRO A 158 17.65 -4.10 18.91
N GLN A 159 17.06 -4.26 20.10
CA GLN A 159 16.08 -5.31 20.37
C GLN A 159 14.72 -4.98 19.75
N GLN A 160 13.96 -6.01 19.38
CA GLN A 160 12.58 -5.84 18.94
C GLN A 160 11.69 -5.51 20.14
N ILE A 161 10.89 -4.45 20.02
CA ILE A 161 9.91 -4.06 21.02
C ILE A 161 8.66 -4.93 20.80
N VAL A 162 8.30 -5.72 21.81
CA VAL A 162 7.14 -6.62 21.77
C VAL A 162 6.28 -6.32 22.99
N HIS A 163 4.99 -6.12 22.76
CA HIS A 163 4.03 -5.87 23.82
C HIS A 163 3.08 -7.05 24.01
N GLU A 164 2.48 -7.15 25.21
CA GLU A 164 1.50 -8.20 25.50
C GLU A 164 0.23 -8.04 24.64
N GLU A 165 -0.13 -6.79 24.35
CA GLU A 165 -1.27 -6.45 23.48
C GLU A 165 -1.12 -7.00 22.06
N ASP A 166 0.10 -7.20 21.55
CA ASP A 166 0.32 -7.70 20.19
C ASP A 166 -0.25 -9.11 20.00
N SER A 167 -0.21 -9.94 21.05
CA SER A 167 -0.87 -11.25 21.05
C SER A 167 -2.39 -11.10 20.99
N LEU A 168 -2.95 -10.13 21.71
CA LEU A 168 -4.38 -9.86 21.77
C LEU A 168 -4.91 -9.31 20.44
N ARG A 169 -4.18 -8.36 19.83
CA ARG A 169 -4.48 -7.80 18.50
C ARG A 169 -4.56 -8.91 17.45
N LYS A 170 -3.55 -9.79 17.41
CA LYS A 170 -3.52 -10.93 16.47
C LYS A 170 -4.74 -11.83 16.63
N THR A 171 -5.13 -12.15 17.86
CA THR A 171 -6.33 -12.95 18.10
C THR A 171 -7.61 -12.24 17.65
N PHE A 172 -7.76 -10.96 17.99
CA PHE A 172 -8.97 -10.19 17.66
C PHE A 172 -9.18 -10.03 16.15
N PHE A 173 -8.15 -9.60 15.41
CA PHE A 173 -8.26 -9.37 13.96
C PHE A 173 -8.33 -10.66 13.14
N ARG A 174 -7.84 -11.77 13.68
CA ARG A 174 -8.04 -13.09 13.07
C ARG A 174 -9.51 -13.51 13.14
N ASP A 175 -10.14 -13.29 14.29
CA ASP A 175 -11.54 -13.64 14.50
C ASP A 175 -12.48 -12.65 13.75
N HIS A 176 -12.06 -11.40 13.57
CA HIS A 176 -12.82 -10.33 12.91
C HIS A 176 -12.07 -9.73 11.71
N PRO A 177 -11.94 -10.48 10.60
CA PRO A 177 -11.18 -10.01 9.43
C PRO A 177 -11.77 -8.73 8.83
N TRP A 178 -13.09 -8.55 8.88
CA TRP A 178 -13.78 -7.39 8.31
C TRP A 178 -13.63 -6.10 9.13
N GLU A 179 -13.13 -6.16 10.37
CA GLU A 179 -12.75 -4.95 11.11
C GLU A 179 -11.54 -4.25 10.47
N LEU A 180 -10.69 -4.97 9.71
CA LEU A 180 -9.60 -4.38 8.94
C LEU A 180 -10.08 -3.60 7.72
N ALA A 181 -11.29 -3.89 7.21
CA ALA A 181 -11.87 -3.15 6.09
C ALA A 181 -12.37 -1.75 6.53
N ARG A 182 -12.54 -1.51 7.84
CA ARG A 182 -12.92 -0.19 8.34
C ARG A 182 -11.70 0.74 8.30
N PRO A 183 -11.77 1.88 7.61
CA PRO A 183 -10.64 2.79 7.49
C PRO A 183 -10.26 3.35 8.87
N ARG A 184 -8.95 3.37 9.15
CA ARG A 184 -8.38 3.86 10.41
C ARG A 184 -7.35 4.94 10.14
N MET A 185 -7.48 6.06 10.83
CA MET A 185 -6.47 7.13 10.85
C MET A 185 -5.35 6.75 11.81
N ILE A 186 -4.12 6.68 11.30
CA ILE A 186 -2.91 6.39 12.09
C ILE A 186 -2.13 7.68 12.40
N LEU A 187 -2.41 8.75 11.66
CA LEU A 187 -1.82 10.07 11.90
C LEU A 187 -2.23 10.57 13.28
N GLU A 188 -1.23 10.78 14.14
CA GLU A 188 -1.42 11.35 15.47
C GLU A 188 -1.59 12.87 15.38
N THR A 189 -2.39 13.43 16.30
CA THR A 189 -2.57 14.88 16.41
C THR A 189 -1.56 15.48 17.39
N ASP A 190 -1.71 15.17 18.68
CA ASP A 190 -0.85 15.68 19.77
C ASP A 190 0.13 14.62 20.32
N GLY A 191 -0.05 13.34 19.97
CA GLY A 191 0.64 12.19 20.58
C GLY A 191 0.27 11.90 22.05
N LYS A 192 -0.68 12.67 22.61
CA LYS A 192 -1.11 12.60 24.02
C LYS A 192 -2.46 11.90 24.22
N ASP A 193 -2.95 11.20 23.20
CA ASP A 193 -4.27 10.57 23.24
C ASP A 193 -4.39 9.52 24.34
N TYR A 194 -3.30 8.81 24.64
CA TYR A 194 -3.26 7.79 25.69
C TYR A 194 -3.60 8.33 27.09
N GLN A 195 -3.33 9.61 27.39
CA GLN A 195 -3.57 10.21 28.70
C GLN A 195 -5.06 10.45 28.97
N ARG A 196 -5.86 10.58 27.91
CA ARG A 196 -7.28 10.92 27.98
C ARG A 196 -8.18 9.68 27.99
N CYS A 197 -7.62 8.50 27.76
CA CYS A 197 -8.33 7.23 27.68
C CYS A 197 -8.45 6.59 29.06
N ASP A 198 -9.69 6.36 29.51
CA ASP A 198 -9.99 5.67 30.77
C ASP A 198 -10.71 4.35 30.48
N TRP A 199 -9.94 3.27 30.46
CA TRP A 199 -10.43 1.92 30.15
C TRP A 199 -11.27 1.28 31.26
N SER A 200 -11.52 1.98 32.37
CA SER A 200 -12.41 1.50 33.44
C SER A 200 -13.89 1.62 33.08
N LYS A 201 -14.26 2.66 32.32
CA LYS A 201 -15.65 2.99 31.96
C LYS A 201 -16.20 2.10 30.85
N GLY A 202 -15.37 1.62 29.93
CA GLY A 202 -15.79 0.74 28.84
C GLY A 202 -14.91 0.84 27.59
N VAL A 203 -15.40 0.28 26.49
CA VAL A 203 -14.74 0.31 25.17
C VAL A 203 -14.88 1.68 24.49
N ARG A 204 -15.99 2.40 24.72
CA ARG A 204 -16.23 3.74 24.15
C ARG A 204 -15.38 4.76 24.90
N GLN A 205 -14.46 5.41 24.18
CA GLN A 205 -13.56 6.43 24.70
C GLN A 205 -13.83 7.77 24.03
N TYR A 206 -13.44 8.85 24.71
CA TYR A 206 -13.54 10.19 24.14
C TYR A 206 -12.48 10.40 23.06
N ARG A 207 -12.87 10.99 21.92
CA ARG A 207 -12.00 11.28 20.75
C ARG A 207 -11.31 10.11 20.07
N THR A 208 -11.38 8.90 20.62
CA THR A 208 -10.90 7.69 19.95
C THR A 208 -12.06 6.99 19.24
N PRO A 209 -11.94 6.66 17.94
CA PRO A 209 -12.97 5.93 17.23
C PRO A 209 -13.08 4.49 17.75
N LEU A 210 -14.30 3.96 17.78
CA LEU A 210 -14.57 2.57 18.16
C LEU A 210 -13.85 1.60 17.21
N THR A 211 -12.80 0.96 17.71
CA THR A 211 -11.88 0.10 16.94
C THR A 211 -11.54 -1.16 17.74
N GLY A 212 -10.98 -2.18 17.08
CA GLY A 212 -10.40 -3.34 17.75
C GLY A 212 -9.35 -3.00 18.82
N GLU A 213 -8.61 -1.90 18.65
CA GLU A 213 -7.68 -1.42 19.68
C GLU A 213 -8.38 -1.09 21.01
N CYS A 214 -9.59 -0.54 20.96
CA CYS A 214 -10.37 -0.26 22.17
C CYS A 214 -10.74 -1.55 22.92
N VAL A 215 -10.99 -2.64 22.18
CA VAL A 215 -11.29 -3.97 22.75
C VAL A 215 -10.05 -4.56 23.41
N VAL A 216 -8.89 -4.46 22.74
CA VAL A 216 -7.62 -4.97 23.25
C VAL A 216 -7.22 -4.24 24.54
N GLN A 217 -7.32 -2.90 24.56
CA GLN A 217 -6.99 -2.12 25.75
C GLN A 217 -7.96 -2.37 26.91
N ARG A 218 -9.26 -2.49 26.62
CA ARG A 218 -10.26 -2.90 27.62
C ARG A 218 -9.99 -4.29 28.18
N GLN A 219 -9.64 -5.25 27.31
CA GLN A 219 -9.27 -6.60 27.71
C GLN A 219 -8.04 -6.59 28.62
N LEU A 220 -7.00 -5.84 28.25
CA LEU A 220 -5.77 -5.68 29.03
C LEU A 220 -6.08 -5.09 30.41
N TRP A 221 -6.88 -4.03 30.46
CA TRP A 221 -7.32 -3.40 31.71
C TRP A 221 -8.08 -4.37 32.63
N LEU A 222 -8.97 -5.20 32.07
CA LEU A 222 -9.71 -6.23 32.82
C LEU A 222 -8.78 -7.34 33.35
N MET A 223 -7.72 -7.66 32.62
CA MET A 223 -6.71 -8.64 33.04
C MET A 223 -5.86 -8.11 34.20
N HIS A 224 -5.38 -6.87 34.14
CA HIS A 224 -4.52 -6.32 35.19
C HIS A 224 -5.26 -5.87 36.45
N ASN A 225 -6.43 -5.22 36.32
CA ASN A 225 -7.11 -4.61 37.48
C ASN A 225 -8.12 -5.53 38.14
N LYS A 226 -8.81 -6.39 37.36
CA LYS A 226 -9.81 -7.33 37.88
C LYS A 226 -9.32 -8.78 37.91
N ASN A 227 -8.09 -9.02 37.45
CA ASN A 227 -7.46 -10.34 37.40
C ASN A 227 -8.30 -11.40 36.67
N TYR A 228 -9.08 -10.98 35.66
CA TYR A 228 -9.85 -11.94 34.87
C TYR A 228 -8.95 -12.78 33.95
N PRO A 229 -9.26 -14.07 33.72
CA PRO A 229 -8.53 -14.87 32.76
C PRO A 229 -8.72 -14.30 31.35
N ARG A 230 -7.69 -14.44 30.50
CA ARG A 230 -7.63 -13.87 29.15
C ARG A 230 -8.92 -14.10 28.34
N ALA A 231 -9.48 -15.30 28.39
CA ALA A 231 -10.71 -15.66 27.67
C ALA A 231 -11.95 -14.91 28.19
N LYS A 232 -12.15 -14.85 29.51
CA LYS A 232 -13.28 -14.12 30.11
C LYS A 232 -13.19 -12.62 29.87
N ALA A 233 -11.99 -12.05 30.00
CA ALA A 233 -11.75 -10.64 29.69
C ALA A 233 -12.03 -10.33 28.21
N TYR A 234 -11.66 -11.23 27.31
CA TYR A 234 -11.95 -11.12 25.88
C TYR A 234 -13.45 -11.12 25.60
N ASP A 235 -14.20 -12.07 26.16
CA ASP A 235 -15.64 -12.17 25.91
C ASP A 235 -16.42 -10.97 26.44
N ILE A 236 -16.02 -10.40 27.59
CA ILE A 236 -16.63 -9.18 28.13
C ILE A 236 -16.39 -8.01 27.19
N ALA A 237 -15.13 -7.74 26.83
CA ALA A 237 -14.77 -6.64 25.95
C ALA A 237 -15.40 -6.78 24.56
N ARG A 238 -15.50 -8.02 24.04
CA ARG A 238 -16.11 -8.32 22.74
C ARG A 238 -17.62 -8.08 22.75
N LYS A 239 -18.33 -8.46 23.81
CA LYS A 239 -19.77 -8.19 23.95
C LYS A 239 -20.06 -6.69 24.05
N GLU A 240 -19.27 -5.96 24.84
CA GLU A 240 -19.34 -4.49 24.91
C GLU A 240 -19.15 -3.87 23.52
N PHE A 241 -18.17 -4.37 22.75
CA PHE A 241 -17.91 -3.92 21.38
C PHE A 241 -19.05 -4.22 20.41
N TYR A 242 -19.64 -5.42 20.46
CA TYR A 242 -20.76 -5.79 19.60
C TYR A 242 -22.00 -4.94 19.86
N ALA A 243 -22.31 -4.66 21.13
CA ALA A 243 -23.45 -3.81 21.48
C ALA A 243 -23.29 -2.40 20.86
N LEU A 244 -22.11 -1.79 21.00
CA LEU A 244 -21.82 -0.48 20.43
C LEU A 244 -21.82 -0.49 18.89
N ARG A 245 -21.31 -1.55 18.27
CA ARG A 245 -21.34 -1.70 16.79
C ARG A 245 -22.76 -1.85 16.26
N GLN A 246 -23.60 -2.59 16.96
CA GLN A 246 -25.02 -2.74 16.61
C GLN A 246 -25.74 -1.40 16.76
N GLU A 247 -25.47 -0.65 17.82
CA GLU A 247 -26.00 0.70 18.03
C GLU A 247 -25.62 1.63 16.86
N GLU A 248 -24.32 1.68 16.48
CA GLU A 248 -23.84 2.49 15.33
C GLU A 248 -24.53 2.13 14.00
N GLU A 249 -24.87 0.85 13.78
CA GLU A 249 -25.52 0.41 12.55
C GLU A 249 -27.01 0.78 12.53
N ILE A 250 -27.70 0.57 13.67
CA ILE A 250 -29.11 0.92 13.84
C ILE A 250 -29.28 2.44 13.70
N GLU A 251 -28.42 3.23 14.36
CA GLU A 251 -28.45 4.70 14.29
C GLU A 251 -28.39 5.18 12.84
N LYS A 252 -27.46 4.66 12.03
CA LYS A 252 -27.33 5.03 10.61
C LYS A 252 -28.54 4.64 9.77
N ARG A 253 -29.20 3.53 10.10
CA ARG A 253 -30.38 3.04 9.38
C ARG A 253 -31.58 3.93 9.69
N VAL A 254 -31.84 4.15 10.97
CA VAL A 254 -32.94 4.98 11.46
C VAL A 254 -32.78 6.41 10.97
N ALA A 255 -31.59 7.02 11.09
CA ALA A 255 -31.35 8.38 10.63
C ALA A 255 -31.65 8.57 9.13
N ARG A 256 -31.36 7.56 8.29
CA ARG A 256 -31.69 7.62 6.86
C ARG A 256 -33.19 7.52 6.61
N GLU A 257 -33.88 6.68 7.37
CA GLU A 257 -35.33 6.50 7.26
C GLU A 257 -36.08 7.75 7.70
N GLU A 258 -35.71 8.31 8.85
CA GLU A 258 -36.25 9.56 9.38
C GLU A 258 -36.02 10.71 8.39
N ALA A 259 -34.82 10.83 7.83
CA ALA A 259 -34.51 11.85 6.83
C ALA A 259 -35.42 11.72 5.59
N ARG A 260 -35.67 10.49 5.11
CA ARG A 260 -36.59 10.27 3.98
C ARG A 260 -38.03 10.57 4.33
N HIS A 261 -38.44 10.23 5.55
CA HIS A 261 -39.78 10.50 6.04
C HIS A 261 -40.08 12.02 6.08
N VAL A 262 -39.09 12.85 6.41
CA VAL A 262 -39.20 14.32 6.35
C VAL A 262 -38.98 14.91 4.95
N GLY A 263 -38.87 14.08 3.91
CA GLY A 263 -38.74 14.52 2.52
C GLY A 263 -37.30 14.82 2.06
N ALA A 264 -36.27 14.37 2.78
CA ALA A 264 -34.89 14.48 2.29
C ALA A 264 -34.60 13.41 1.22
N TYR A 265 -34.04 13.86 0.10
CA TYR A 265 -33.60 12.99 -0.99
C TYR A 265 -32.09 12.80 -0.95
N PHE A 266 -31.64 11.59 -1.26
CA PHE A 266 -30.22 11.25 -1.35
C PHE A 266 -29.84 10.99 -2.80
N GLY A 267 -28.60 11.32 -3.18
CA GLY A 267 -28.04 10.94 -4.47
C GLY A 267 -27.83 9.44 -4.62
N LYS A 268 -27.04 9.05 -5.63
CA LYS A 268 -26.72 7.64 -5.91
C LYS A 268 -26.15 6.93 -4.68
N ASN A 269 -26.67 5.74 -4.38
CA ASN A 269 -26.16 4.91 -3.30
C ASN A 269 -24.78 4.34 -3.68
N ARG A 270 -23.98 3.94 -2.68
CA ARG A 270 -22.68 3.29 -2.91
C ARG A 270 -22.79 2.05 -3.79
N LEU A 271 -23.87 1.29 -3.69
CA LEU A 271 -24.13 0.12 -4.54
C LEU A 271 -24.30 0.51 -6.01
N GLN A 272 -25.08 1.56 -6.29
CA GLN A 272 -25.27 2.07 -7.65
C GLN A 272 -23.97 2.63 -8.22
N ILE A 273 -23.20 3.38 -7.41
CA ILE A 273 -21.87 3.86 -7.82
C ILE A 273 -20.92 2.70 -8.13
N ALA A 274 -20.98 1.61 -7.35
CA ALA A 274 -20.17 0.43 -7.61
C ALA A 274 -20.56 -0.26 -8.92
N GLN A 275 -21.85 -0.44 -9.17
CA GLN A 275 -22.36 -0.99 -10.43
C GLN A 275 -21.94 -0.14 -11.64
N ASP A 276 -22.08 1.19 -11.55
CA ASP A 276 -21.63 2.12 -12.59
C ASP A 276 -20.11 2.01 -12.89
N LEU A 277 -19.30 1.63 -11.90
CA LEU A 277 -17.85 1.41 -12.07
C LEU A 277 -17.56 0.03 -12.65
N GLU A 278 -18.26 -1.00 -12.20
CA GLU A 278 -18.16 -2.36 -12.73
C GLU A 278 -18.54 -2.42 -14.21
N ASP A 279 -19.60 -1.71 -14.61
CA ASP A 279 -20.04 -1.63 -16.01
C ASP A 279 -18.95 -0.98 -16.89
N LYS A 280 -18.28 0.07 -16.40
CA LYS A 280 -17.19 0.73 -17.13
C LYS A 280 -16.01 -0.21 -17.34
N GLU A 281 -15.59 -0.92 -16.29
CA GLU A 281 -14.49 -1.90 -16.39
C GLU A 281 -14.89 -3.11 -17.25
N PHE A 282 -16.16 -3.51 -17.23
CA PHE A 282 -16.68 -4.58 -18.07
C PHE A 282 -16.60 -4.23 -19.55
N GLU A 283 -16.92 -3.00 -19.95
CA GLU A 283 -16.77 -2.57 -21.35
C GLU A 283 -15.29 -2.53 -21.78
N VAL A 284 -14.39 -2.10 -20.90
CA VAL A 284 -12.94 -2.17 -21.15
C VAL A 284 -12.50 -3.62 -21.37
N TRP A 285 -12.95 -4.53 -20.50
CA TRP A 285 -12.66 -5.96 -20.62
C TRP A 285 -13.27 -6.57 -21.90
N LYS A 286 -14.49 -6.17 -22.28
CA LYS A 286 -15.16 -6.64 -23.50
C LYS A 286 -14.36 -6.28 -24.74
N GLY A 287 -13.86 -5.05 -24.83
CA GLY A 287 -12.97 -4.62 -25.92
C GLY A 287 -11.69 -5.45 -25.99
N TRP A 288 -11.03 -5.67 -24.85
CA TRP A 288 -9.84 -6.53 -24.76
C TRP A 288 -10.14 -7.98 -25.17
N ALA A 289 -11.22 -8.56 -24.64
CA ALA A 289 -11.61 -9.95 -24.89
C ALA A 289 -11.96 -10.18 -26.36
N SER A 290 -12.65 -9.22 -27.00
CA SER A 290 -12.94 -9.26 -28.43
C SER A 290 -11.66 -9.29 -29.26
N ASN A 291 -10.74 -8.35 -29.02
CA ASN A 291 -9.45 -8.31 -29.72
C ASN A 291 -8.63 -9.58 -29.50
N ARG A 292 -8.65 -10.10 -28.26
CA ARG A 292 -7.96 -11.33 -27.90
C ARG A 292 -8.56 -12.56 -28.58
N ALA A 293 -9.89 -12.63 -28.69
CA ALA A 293 -10.57 -13.70 -29.40
C ALA A 293 -10.21 -13.69 -30.90
N VAL A 294 -10.21 -12.51 -31.53
CA VAL A 294 -9.77 -12.34 -32.92
C VAL A 294 -8.32 -12.81 -33.10
N MET A 295 -7.41 -12.40 -32.21
CA MET A 295 -6.01 -12.84 -32.28
C MET A 295 -5.85 -14.36 -32.09
N ILE A 296 -6.61 -14.97 -31.19
CA ILE A 296 -6.58 -16.42 -30.98
C ILE A 296 -7.09 -17.14 -32.23
N GLU A 297 -8.17 -16.65 -32.83
CA GLU A 297 -8.71 -17.24 -34.05
C GLU A 297 -7.74 -17.08 -35.23
N GLN A 298 -7.12 -15.91 -35.40
CA GLN A 298 -6.07 -15.70 -36.40
C GLN A 298 -4.88 -16.63 -36.18
N ALA A 299 -4.42 -16.80 -34.94
CA ALA A 299 -3.35 -17.74 -34.62
C ALA A 299 -3.76 -19.19 -34.88
N ARG A 300 -5.02 -19.55 -34.62
CA ARG A 300 -5.58 -20.87 -34.92
C ARG A 300 -5.61 -21.12 -36.43
N THR A 301 -6.12 -20.17 -37.21
CA THR A 301 -6.13 -20.24 -38.68
C THR A 301 -4.72 -20.29 -39.24
N ALA A 302 -3.76 -19.55 -38.70
CA ALA A 302 -2.35 -19.62 -39.10
C ALA A 302 -1.67 -20.95 -38.70
N SER A 303 -2.13 -21.59 -37.62
CA SER A 303 -1.61 -22.89 -37.17
C SER A 303 -2.14 -24.07 -37.99
N TYR A 304 -3.33 -23.93 -38.57
CA TYR A 304 -3.76 -24.78 -39.67
C TYR A 304 -2.98 -24.33 -40.91
N ALA A 305 -1.97 -25.09 -41.32
CA ALA A 305 -1.34 -24.85 -42.60
C ALA A 305 -2.42 -24.97 -43.68
N ASN A 306 -2.76 -23.87 -44.35
CA ASN A 306 -3.42 -23.88 -45.65
C ASN A 306 -2.44 -24.52 -46.66
N PHE A 307 -2.25 -25.83 -46.53
CA PHE A 307 -1.38 -26.62 -47.39
C PHE A 307 -2.22 -27.08 -48.57
N GLY A 308 -2.28 -26.25 -49.62
CA GLY A 308 -2.87 -26.63 -50.91
C GLY A 308 -4.11 -25.87 -51.35
N GLU A 309 -4.17 -24.55 -51.17
CA GLU A 309 -5.02 -23.71 -52.03
C GLU A 309 -4.09 -23.07 -53.07
N GLU A 310 -3.93 -23.74 -54.23
CA GLU A 310 -3.36 -23.10 -55.40
C GLU A 310 -4.27 -21.92 -55.76
N ALA A 311 -3.71 -20.72 -55.74
CA ALA A 311 -4.36 -19.56 -56.33
C ALA A 311 -4.54 -19.82 -57.82
N THR A 312 -5.72 -20.32 -58.21
CA THR A 312 -6.16 -20.22 -59.60
C THR A 312 -6.52 -18.76 -59.85
N ASP A 313 -5.57 -18.05 -60.45
CA ASP A 313 -5.76 -16.73 -61.07
C ASP A 313 -6.77 -16.84 -62.23
N GLU A 314 -8.06 -17.04 -61.96
CA GLU A 314 -9.14 -16.86 -62.94
C GLU A 314 -10.40 -16.33 -62.25
N VAL A 315 -10.57 -15.00 -62.27
CA VAL A 315 -11.69 -14.21 -62.81
C VAL A 315 -11.56 -12.79 -62.24
N ALA A 316 -10.68 -12.00 -62.87
CA ALA A 316 -10.70 -10.55 -62.81
C ALA A 316 -11.42 -10.01 -64.07
N VAL A 317 -12.71 -10.32 -64.22
CA VAL A 317 -13.61 -9.61 -65.15
C VAL A 317 -15.03 -9.66 -64.57
N GLY A 318 -15.52 -8.54 -64.04
CA GLY A 318 -16.97 -8.37 -63.77
C GLY A 318 -17.36 -7.80 -62.42
N ALA A 319 -16.79 -6.67 -61.98
CA ALA A 319 -17.40 -5.84 -60.92
C ALA A 319 -16.94 -4.36 -60.92
N GLU A 320 -16.55 -3.80 -62.07
CA GLU A 320 -16.48 -2.34 -62.25
C GLU A 320 -17.71 -1.86 -63.05
N ALA A 321 -18.90 -1.98 -62.47
CA ALA A 321 -20.12 -1.39 -63.03
C ALA A 321 -21.28 -1.26 -62.00
N GLU A 322 -21.02 -0.91 -60.74
CA GLU A 322 -22.10 -0.45 -59.83
C GLU A 322 -21.55 0.33 -58.62
N ALA A 323 -20.89 1.49 -58.86
CA ALA A 323 -20.62 2.47 -57.79
C ALA A 323 -20.41 3.90 -58.35
N ALA A 324 -21.05 4.22 -59.46
CA ALA A 324 -21.16 5.58 -59.98
C ALA A 324 -22.57 5.81 -60.52
N ALA A 325 -23.52 5.95 -59.60
CA ALA A 325 -24.81 6.59 -59.80
C ALA A 325 -25.27 7.20 -58.46
#